data_AF-A0A6N7YA68-F1
#
_entry.id   AF-A0A6N7YA68-F1
#
_cell.length_a   1.000
_cell.length_b   1.000
_cell.length_c   1.000
_cell.angle_alpha   90.00
_cell.angle_beta   90.00
_cell.angle_gamma   90.00
#
_symmetry.space_group_name_H-M   'P 1'
#
loop_
_entity.id
_entity.type
_entity.pdbx_description
1 polymer ?
#
loop_
_entity_poly.entity_id
_entity_poly.type
_entity_poly.pdbx_seq_one_letter_code
_entity_poly.pdbx_strand_id
1 'polypeptide(L)'
;MQCTRCRLVQPIELHGRTVRGRQAWCRPCFRAHAKSRGAAHGEQVRRSTVRRREVARVWVLSYLASHPCSDCGEADVVVLDFDHVGTKTADVSTLVANGRSLARVIAEVEQCEVVCANCHRARTARRGDWARASPDWRSRIASRSAPRARNQRVVLEHLEKTGCVDCGQRDMAALDFDHRPGTAKRGDVTRLAAHGCSLAIVTEEIAKCDVRCANCHRRRTAERARSFRTRVAEIDVGAVDLAARAPRARALRAEGWSLDEIAHAVGAARDTVGHWVRDVTLTNEQRASIHDRRRAARIAVEAAESDEPPRPCRTCGEEQPAAAFSRNGSLRRKQCKACDAARGRARTDEQRAEAAAKQRERRRRSRNADRTSVRDPGDPAA
;
A
#
# COMPACT_ATOMS: atom_id res chain seq x y z
N MET A 1 30.59 12.64 -11.16
CA MET A 1 29.27 12.46 -11.83
C MET A 1 28.65 13.82 -12.06
N GLN A 2 28.02 14.08 -13.21
CA GLN A 2 27.37 15.37 -13.48
C GLN A 2 25.88 15.33 -13.09
N CYS A 3 25.43 16.30 -12.29
CA CYS A 3 24.01 16.45 -11.95
C CYS A 3 23.21 16.99 -13.15
N THR A 4 22.15 16.31 -13.59
CA THR A 4 21.37 16.78 -14.76
C THR A 4 20.49 18.01 -14.49
N ARG A 5 20.37 18.44 -13.22
CA ARG A 5 19.63 19.65 -12.83
C ARG A 5 20.53 20.88 -12.72
N CYS A 6 21.53 20.88 -11.85
CA CYS A 6 22.45 22.02 -11.68
C CYS A 6 23.68 21.98 -12.60
N ARG A 7 23.91 20.88 -13.34
CA ARG A 7 25.03 20.67 -14.28
C ARG A 7 26.43 20.70 -13.67
N LEU A 8 26.56 20.79 -12.35
CA LEU A 8 27.85 20.69 -11.67
C LEU A 8 28.38 19.25 -11.73
N VAL A 9 29.67 19.12 -11.97
CA VAL A 9 30.41 17.86 -11.81
C VAL A 9 30.75 17.71 -10.34
N GLN A 10 30.23 16.67 -9.71
CA GLN A 10 30.35 16.44 -8.28
C GLN A 10 30.77 15.00 -7.97
N PRO A 11 31.34 14.75 -6.78
CA PRO A 11 31.59 13.40 -6.29
C PRO A 11 30.31 12.55 -6.28
N ILE A 12 30.45 11.25 -6.55
CA ILE A 12 29.33 10.32 -6.71
C ILE A 12 28.53 10.11 -5.40
N GLU A 13 29.14 10.40 -4.26
CA GLU A 13 28.60 10.37 -2.91
C GLU A 13 27.52 11.43 -2.70
N LEU A 14 27.61 12.54 -3.44
CA LEU A 14 26.61 13.60 -3.44
C LEU A 14 25.35 13.25 -4.24
N HIS A 15 25.29 12.05 -4.83
CA HIS A 15 24.12 11.50 -5.49
C HIS A 15 23.51 10.36 -4.66
N GLY A 16 22.19 10.41 -4.48
CA GLY A 16 21.46 9.39 -3.71
C GLY A 16 21.62 7.99 -4.32
N ARG A 17 21.68 6.96 -3.46
CA ARG A 17 21.69 5.56 -3.91
C ARG A 17 20.27 5.11 -4.27
N THR A 18 20.16 4.25 -5.27
CA THR A 18 18.95 3.56 -5.70
C THR A 18 19.28 2.09 -5.96
N VAL A 19 18.26 1.24 -6.08
CA VAL A 19 18.41 -0.19 -6.38
C VAL A 19 19.16 -0.43 -7.70
N ARG A 20 19.09 0.51 -8.66
CA ARG A 20 19.72 0.41 -9.99
C ARG A 20 20.99 1.25 -10.16
N GLY A 21 21.54 1.82 -9.08
CA GLY A 21 22.72 2.70 -9.13
C GLY A 21 22.51 4.05 -8.47
N ARG A 22 23.04 5.14 -9.02
CA ARG A 22 22.98 6.48 -8.44
C ARG A 22 21.93 7.37 -9.12
N GLN A 23 21.29 8.24 -8.35
CA GLN A 23 20.35 9.24 -8.88
C GLN A 23 21.04 10.22 -9.84
N ALA A 24 20.35 10.63 -10.90
CA ALA A 24 20.87 11.61 -11.87
C ALA A 24 20.98 13.03 -11.30
N TRP A 25 20.27 13.34 -10.22
CA TRP A 25 20.32 14.61 -9.51
C TRP A 25 21.16 14.49 -8.24
N CYS A 26 21.92 15.52 -7.93
CA CYS A 26 22.61 15.62 -6.64
C CYS A 26 21.59 15.80 -5.51
N ARG A 27 21.98 15.42 -4.28
CA ARG A 27 21.13 15.48 -3.08
C ARG A 27 20.55 16.88 -2.82
N PRO A 28 21.28 18.00 -2.99
CA PRO A 28 20.71 19.34 -2.85
C PRO A 28 19.59 19.63 -3.87
N CYS A 29 19.82 19.32 -5.15
CA CYS A 29 18.83 19.48 -6.21
C CYS A 29 17.58 18.63 -5.97
N PHE A 30 17.77 17.39 -5.49
CA PHE A 30 16.68 16.50 -5.13
C PHE A 30 15.88 17.02 -3.93
N ARG A 31 16.55 17.52 -2.89
CA ARG A 31 15.88 18.13 -1.71
C ARG A 31 15.09 19.38 -2.08
N ALA A 32 15.65 20.26 -2.90
CA ALA A 32 14.95 21.45 -3.39
C ALA A 32 13.69 21.08 -4.19
N HIS A 33 13.79 20.07 -5.06
CA HIS A 33 12.64 19.53 -5.77
C HIS A 33 11.57 18.96 -4.82
N ALA A 34 11.99 18.10 -3.89
CA ALA A 34 11.09 17.48 -2.92
C ALA A 34 10.37 18.54 -2.07
N LYS A 35 11.06 19.63 -1.69
CA LYS A 35 10.46 20.78 -1.00
C LYS A 35 9.44 21.50 -1.89
N SER A 36 9.77 21.78 -3.15
CA SER A 36 8.86 22.47 -4.09
C SER A 36 7.60 21.66 -4.42
N ARG A 37 7.71 20.33 -4.51
CA ARG A 37 6.58 19.42 -4.79
C ARG A 37 5.90 18.93 -3.50
N GLY A 38 6.46 19.19 -2.33
CA GLY A 38 6.09 18.52 -1.08
C GLY A 38 4.63 18.69 -0.68
N ALA A 39 4.10 19.91 -0.78
CA ALA A 39 2.71 20.20 -0.45
C ALA A 39 1.72 19.59 -1.46
N ALA A 40 1.95 19.78 -2.76
CA ALA A 40 1.09 19.22 -3.82
C ALA A 40 1.14 17.68 -3.87
N HIS A 41 2.33 17.09 -3.69
CA HIS A 41 2.51 15.65 -3.59
C HIS A 41 1.85 15.08 -2.32
N GLY A 42 2.01 15.77 -1.18
CA GLY A 42 1.36 15.40 0.07
C GLY A 42 -0.16 15.39 -0.06
N GLU A 43 -0.74 16.42 -0.66
CA GLU A 43 -2.19 16.51 -0.89
C GLU A 43 -2.69 15.46 -1.88
N GLN A 44 -1.94 15.18 -2.96
CA GLN A 44 -2.27 14.10 -3.89
C GLN A 44 -2.22 12.72 -3.22
N VAL A 45 -1.19 12.45 -2.41
CA VAL A 45 -1.04 11.20 -1.65
C VAL A 45 -2.16 11.05 -0.62
N ARG A 46 -2.54 12.14 0.06
CA ARG A 46 -3.64 12.17 1.03
C ARG A 46 -4.96 11.83 0.36
N ARG A 47 -5.31 12.50 -0.74
CA ARG A 47 -6.53 12.20 -1.54
C ARG A 47 -6.55 10.75 -2.04
N SER A 48 -5.43 10.26 -2.57
CA SER A 48 -5.31 8.87 -3.01
C SER A 48 -5.49 7.88 -1.86
N THR A 49 -4.96 8.20 -0.69
CA THR A 49 -5.06 7.35 0.51
C THR A 49 -6.48 7.32 1.06
N VAL A 50 -7.19 8.45 1.10
CA VAL A 50 -8.61 8.52 1.47
C VAL A 50 -9.44 7.64 0.54
N ARG A 51 -9.30 7.81 -0.78
CA ARG A 51 -10.02 6.98 -1.76
C ARG A 51 -9.72 5.49 -1.60
N ARG A 52 -8.46 5.10 -1.40
CA ARG A 52 -8.09 3.69 -1.17
C ARG A 52 -8.70 3.12 0.11
N ARG A 53 -8.75 3.93 1.19
CA ARG A 53 -9.39 3.55 2.46
C ARG A 53 -10.88 3.30 2.27
N GLU A 54 -11.58 4.18 1.57
CA GLU A 54 -13.02 4.04 1.31
C GLU A 54 -13.31 2.77 0.52
N VAL A 55 -12.62 2.57 -0.60
CA VAL A 55 -12.74 1.35 -1.43
C VAL A 55 -12.48 0.08 -0.60
N ALA A 56 -11.43 0.08 0.21
CA ALA A 56 -11.10 -1.08 1.05
C ALA A 56 -12.12 -1.31 2.17
N ARG A 57 -12.67 -0.25 2.78
CA ARG A 57 -13.71 -0.35 3.82
C ARG A 57 -15.00 -0.94 3.25
N VAL A 58 -15.47 -0.43 2.11
CA VAL A 58 -16.66 -0.95 1.43
C VAL A 58 -16.48 -2.43 1.14
N TRP A 59 -15.35 -2.80 0.52
CA TRP A 59 -15.05 -4.19 0.21
C TRP A 59 -15.00 -5.10 1.45
N VAL A 60 -14.33 -4.68 2.53
CA VAL A 60 -14.27 -5.46 3.77
C VAL A 60 -15.66 -5.63 4.39
N LEU A 61 -16.50 -4.61 4.36
CA LEU A 61 -17.87 -4.70 4.87
C LEU A 61 -18.71 -5.65 4.03
N SER A 62 -18.65 -5.55 2.70
CA SER A 62 -19.31 -6.49 1.79
C SER A 62 -18.89 -7.92 2.07
N TYR A 63 -17.58 -8.15 2.26
CA TYR A 63 -17.04 -9.47 2.54
C TYR A 63 -17.57 -10.01 3.87
N LEU A 64 -17.49 -9.24 4.95
CA LEU A 64 -17.94 -9.70 6.26
C LEU A 64 -19.47 -9.89 6.35
N ALA A 65 -20.25 -9.15 5.56
CA ALA A 65 -21.71 -9.31 5.52
C ALA A 65 -22.15 -10.68 4.98
N SER A 66 -21.34 -11.32 4.13
CA SER A 66 -21.61 -12.65 3.58
C SER A 66 -20.82 -13.79 4.25
N HIS A 67 -19.94 -13.47 5.20
CA HIS A 67 -19.08 -14.43 5.89
C HIS A 67 -19.27 -14.31 7.40
N PRO A 68 -20.27 -15.00 7.99
CA PRO A 68 -20.44 -15.04 9.43
C PRO A 68 -19.25 -15.74 10.10
N CYS A 69 -19.17 -15.62 11.43
CA CYS A 69 -18.14 -16.25 12.25
C CYS A 69 -18.08 -17.77 12.02
N SER A 70 -16.93 -18.29 11.61
CA SER A 70 -16.73 -19.71 11.32
C SER A 70 -16.93 -20.62 12.54
N ASP A 71 -16.73 -20.10 13.76
CA ASP A 71 -16.84 -20.88 14.99
C ASP A 71 -18.27 -20.92 15.58
N CYS A 72 -19.08 -19.87 15.39
CA CYS A 72 -20.35 -19.73 16.12
C CYS A 72 -21.50 -19.10 15.31
N GLY A 73 -21.28 -18.75 14.04
CA GLY A 73 -22.33 -18.21 13.16
C GLY A 73 -22.74 -16.77 13.42
N GLU A 74 -22.15 -16.06 14.39
CA GLU A 74 -22.37 -14.61 14.58
C GLU A 74 -22.17 -13.86 13.26
N ALA A 75 -23.16 -13.06 12.84
CA ALA A 75 -23.20 -12.40 11.54
C ALA A 75 -23.00 -10.88 11.63
N ASP A 76 -23.00 -10.33 12.84
CA ASP A 76 -22.82 -8.90 13.03
C ASP A 76 -21.39 -8.44 12.66
N VAL A 77 -21.28 -7.81 11.50
CA VAL A 77 -20.07 -7.20 10.92
C VAL A 77 -19.31 -6.25 11.85
N VAL A 78 -19.98 -5.68 12.86
CA VAL A 78 -19.35 -4.84 13.89
C VAL A 78 -18.39 -5.66 14.73
N VAL A 79 -18.73 -6.92 15.04
CA VAL A 79 -17.96 -7.77 15.96
C VAL A 79 -17.02 -8.74 15.24
N LEU A 80 -17.17 -8.91 13.93
CA LEU A 80 -16.33 -9.78 13.10
C LEU A 80 -14.91 -9.24 12.88
N ASP A 81 -13.95 -10.15 12.95
CA ASP A 81 -12.51 -9.99 12.71
C ASP A 81 -11.98 -11.05 11.73
N PHE A 82 -10.78 -10.78 11.21
CA PHE A 82 -9.99 -11.72 10.43
C PHE A 82 -8.93 -12.37 11.34
N ASP A 83 -9.07 -13.67 11.61
CA ASP A 83 -8.10 -14.49 12.36
C ASP A 83 -7.18 -15.23 11.39
N HIS A 84 -5.87 -15.03 11.53
CA HIS A 84 -4.89 -15.69 10.68
C HIS A 84 -4.81 -17.18 10.98
N VAL A 85 -4.93 -18.02 9.95
CA VAL A 85 -4.82 -19.49 10.05
C VAL A 85 -3.35 -19.96 9.93
N GLY A 86 -2.42 -19.06 9.62
CA GLY A 86 -0.99 -19.33 9.48
C GLY A 86 -0.09 -18.16 9.91
N THR A 87 1.09 -18.03 9.29
CA THR A 87 2.04 -16.96 9.62
C THR A 87 1.48 -15.59 9.24
N LYS A 88 1.18 -14.77 10.25
CA LYS A 88 0.69 -13.40 10.05
C LYS A 88 1.70 -12.56 9.27
N THR A 89 1.32 -12.11 8.06
CA THR A 89 2.16 -11.19 7.27
C THR A 89 1.80 -9.73 7.52
N ALA A 90 0.53 -9.42 7.76
CA ALA A 90 0.05 -8.09 8.15
C ALA A 90 -1.30 -8.15 8.87
N ASP A 91 -1.70 -7.06 9.50
CA ASP A 91 -3.03 -6.92 10.08
C ASP A 91 -4.00 -6.26 9.08
N VAL A 92 -5.13 -6.91 8.75
CA VAL A 92 -6.07 -6.42 7.73
C VAL A 92 -6.60 -5.03 8.09
N SER A 93 -6.98 -4.81 9.35
CA SER A 93 -7.46 -3.50 9.83
C SER A 93 -6.40 -2.42 9.65
N THR A 94 -5.13 -2.76 9.89
CA THR A 94 -3.98 -1.87 9.67
C THR A 94 -3.74 -1.60 8.18
N LEU A 95 -3.87 -2.60 7.30
CA LEU A 95 -3.75 -2.41 5.85
C LEU A 95 -4.82 -1.45 5.32
N VAL A 96 -6.07 -1.60 5.78
CA VAL A 96 -7.18 -0.71 5.46
C VAL A 96 -6.90 0.69 6.00
N ALA A 97 -6.55 0.81 7.29
CA ALA A 97 -6.26 2.11 7.92
C ALA A 97 -5.10 2.84 7.25
N ASN A 98 -4.09 2.13 6.75
CA ASN A 98 -2.96 2.74 6.02
C ASN A 98 -3.26 3.01 4.54
N GLY A 99 -4.47 2.71 4.06
CA GLY A 99 -4.87 2.91 2.67
C GLY A 99 -3.98 2.16 1.70
N ARG A 100 -3.60 0.91 2.03
CA ARG A 100 -2.89 0.01 1.11
C ARG A 100 -3.79 -0.34 -0.07
N SER A 101 -3.19 -0.85 -1.16
CA SER A 101 -3.97 -1.26 -2.33
C SER A 101 -4.98 -2.33 -1.96
N LEU A 102 -6.17 -2.30 -2.57
CA LEU A 102 -7.21 -3.30 -2.33
C LEU A 102 -6.69 -4.73 -2.58
N ALA A 103 -5.90 -4.94 -3.63
CA ALA A 103 -5.28 -6.24 -3.89
C ALA A 103 -4.41 -6.76 -2.73
N ARG A 104 -3.67 -5.88 -2.03
CA ARG A 104 -2.86 -6.26 -0.86
C ARG A 104 -3.74 -6.63 0.34
N VAL A 105 -4.91 -5.99 0.47
CA VAL A 105 -5.91 -6.29 1.51
C VAL A 105 -6.56 -7.64 1.23
N ILE A 106 -7.01 -7.88 -0.02
CA ILE A 106 -7.61 -9.15 -0.44
C ILE A 106 -6.64 -10.31 -0.19
N ALA A 107 -5.39 -10.19 -0.64
CA ALA A 107 -4.38 -11.23 -0.44
C ALA A 107 -4.07 -11.50 1.04
N GLU A 108 -4.33 -10.55 1.95
CA GLU A 108 -4.23 -10.79 3.39
C GLU A 108 -5.46 -11.52 3.92
N VAL A 109 -6.66 -11.13 3.47
CA VAL A 109 -7.93 -11.76 3.87
C VAL A 109 -8.01 -13.21 3.43
N GLU A 110 -7.46 -13.56 2.26
CA GLU A 110 -7.38 -14.96 1.78
C GLU A 110 -6.57 -15.88 2.71
N GLN A 111 -5.76 -15.33 3.61
CA GLN A 111 -4.99 -16.07 4.61
C GLN A 111 -5.66 -16.09 6.00
N CYS A 112 -6.89 -15.58 6.09
CA CYS A 112 -7.64 -15.42 7.32
C CYS A 112 -8.97 -16.17 7.28
N GLU A 113 -9.41 -16.61 8.46
CA GLU A 113 -10.79 -17.01 8.72
C GLU A 113 -11.57 -15.85 9.34
N VAL A 114 -12.86 -15.73 9.01
CA VAL A 114 -13.73 -14.75 9.64
C VAL A 114 -14.27 -15.32 10.95
N VAL A 115 -14.01 -14.63 12.05
CA VAL A 115 -14.47 -15.01 13.39
C VAL A 115 -14.95 -13.79 14.16
N CYS A 116 -15.88 -13.95 15.10
CA CYS A 116 -16.26 -12.87 16.00
C CYS A 116 -15.15 -12.61 17.04
N ALA A 117 -15.14 -11.41 17.64
CA ALA A 117 -14.13 -11.01 18.62
C ALA A 117 -14.02 -11.99 19.81
N ASN A 118 -15.15 -12.55 20.26
CA ASN A 118 -15.18 -13.56 21.32
C ASN A 118 -14.43 -14.84 20.90
N CYS A 119 -14.78 -15.42 19.75
CA CYS A 119 -14.15 -16.63 19.21
C CYS A 119 -12.67 -16.42 18.90
N HIS A 120 -12.32 -15.28 18.30
CA HIS A 120 -10.93 -14.90 18.02
C HIS A 120 -10.09 -14.85 19.30
N ARG A 121 -10.62 -14.27 20.39
CA ARG A 121 -9.94 -14.25 21.69
C ARG A 121 -9.82 -15.63 22.32
N ALA A 122 -10.86 -16.46 22.21
CA ALA A 122 -10.82 -17.83 22.69
C ALA A 122 -9.75 -18.65 21.95
N ARG A 123 -9.67 -18.54 20.61
CA ARG A 123 -8.60 -19.14 19.79
C ARG A 123 -7.22 -18.66 20.23
N THR A 124 -7.04 -17.34 20.35
CA THR A 124 -5.75 -16.75 20.77
C THR A 124 -5.34 -17.25 22.16
N ALA A 125 -6.28 -17.29 23.11
CA ALA A 125 -6.01 -17.73 24.47
C ALA A 125 -5.68 -19.24 24.53
N ARG A 126 -6.34 -20.08 23.72
CA ARG A 126 -6.02 -21.50 23.56
C ARG A 126 -4.63 -21.71 22.96
N ARG A 127 -4.32 -21.03 21.84
CA ARG A 127 -3.00 -21.10 21.17
C ARG A 127 -1.87 -20.65 22.10
N GLY A 128 -2.12 -19.64 22.93
CA GLY A 128 -1.16 -19.15 23.91
C GLY A 128 -1.11 -19.96 25.21
N ASP A 129 -1.94 -20.99 25.36
CA ASP A 129 -2.04 -21.82 26.56
C ASP A 129 -2.38 -21.02 27.83
N TRP A 130 -3.23 -20.00 27.69
CA TRP A 130 -3.57 -19.07 28.77
C TRP A 130 -4.51 -19.71 29.79
N ALA A 131 -4.31 -19.39 31.07
CA ALA A 131 -5.11 -19.95 32.16
C ALA A 131 -6.62 -19.80 31.93
N ARG A 132 -7.09 -18.63 31.48
CA ARG A 132 -8.52 -18.34 31.23
C ARG A 132 -9.17 -19.17 30.12
N ALA A 133 -8.40 -19.88 29.30
CA ALA A 133 -8.92 -20.78 28.26
C ALA A 133 -8.92 -22.26 28.68
N SER A 134 -8.40 -22.56 29.88
CA SER A 134 -8.28 -23.92 30.41
C SER A 134 -9.39 -24.21 31.40
N PRO A 135 -10.04 -25.38 31.35
CA PRO A 135 -10.94 -25.83 32.41
C PRO A 135 -10.23 -25.92 33.77
N ASP A 136 -8.97 -26.39 33.77
CA ASP A 136 -8.12 -26.44 34.96
C ASP A 136 -7.26 -25.18 35.15
N TRP A 137 -7.89 -24.01 35.05
CA TRP A 137 -7.17 -22.74 35.20
C TRP A 137 -6.57 -22.56 36.61
N ARG A 138 -7.14 -23.21 37.63
CA ARG A 138 -6.69 -23.17 39.03
C ARG A 138 -5.29 -23.74 39.19
N SER A 139 -5.00 -24.90 38.62
CA SER A 139 -3.64 -25.47 38.64
C SER A 139 -2.65 -24.60 37.86
N ARG A 140 -3.08 -24.01 36.74
CA ARG A 140 -2.23 -23.14 35.90
C ARG A 140 -1.79 -21.84 36.58
N ILE A 141 -2.53 -21.37 37.58
CA ILE A 141 -2.15 -20.18 38.34
C ILE A 141 -1.31 -20.52 39.58
N ALA A 142 -1.37 -21.77 40.07
CA ALA A 142 -0.69 -22.21 41.29
C ALA A 142 0.84 -22.16 41.16
N SER A 143 1.38 -22.31 39.96
CA SER A 143 2.82 -22.21 39.68
C SER A 143 3.38 -20.78 39.70
N ARG A 144 2.53 -19.76 39.89
CA ARG A 144 2.96 -18.35 39.93
C ARG A 144 3.35 -17.94 41.35
N SER A 145 4.06 -16.81 41.47
CA SER A 145 4.37 -16.24 42.79
C SER A 145 3.10 -15.98 43.61
N ALA A 146 3.16 -16.15 44.93
CA ALA A 146 1.99 -16.11 45.81
C ALA A 146 1.09 -14.86 45.60
N PRO A 147 1.63 -13.62 45.43
CA PRO A 147 0.78 -12.46 45.14
C PRO A 147 0.06 -12.54 43.79
N ARG A 148 0.74 -13.04 42.75
CA ARG A 148 0.16 -13.18 41.40
C ARG A 148 -0.90 -14.28 41.36
N ALA A 149 -0.61 -15.44 41.96
CA ALA A 149 -1.54 -16.55 42.06
C ALA A 149 -2.82 -16.13 42.81
N ARG A 150 -2.67 -15.50 43.99
CA ARG A 150 -3.80 -14.96 44.77
C ARG A 150 -4.64 -13.98 43.95
N ASN A 151 -4.00 -12.98 43.32
CA ASN A 151 -4.73 -11.96 42.58
C ASN A 151 -5.45 -12.53 41.35
N GLN A 152 -4.77 -13.39 40.59
CA GLN A 152 -5.39 -14.03 39.42
C GLN A 152 -6.54 -14.96 39.81
N ARG A 153 -6.45 -15.64 40.96
CA ARG A 153 -7.57 -16.43 41.50
C ARG A 153 -8.82 -15.57 41.67
N VAL A 154 -8.68 -14.42 42.32
CA VAL A 154 -9.81 -13.49 42.55
C VAL A 154 -10.38 -12.96 41.24
N VAL A 155 -9.53 -12.58 40.30
CA VAL A 155 -9.97 -12.09 38.98
C VAL A 155 -10.74 -13.19 38.21
N LEU A 156 -10.17 -14.40 38.11
CA LEU A 156 -10.75 -15.47 37.32
C LEU A 156 -12.02 -16.06 37.97
N GLU A 157 -12.07 -16.19 39.30
CA GLU A 157 -13.31 -16.55 40.01
C GLU A 157 -14.42 -15.51 39.80
N HIS A 158 -14.07 -14.22 39.76
CA HIS A 158 -15.04 -13.17 39.49
C HIS A 158 -15.60 -13.27 38.06
N LEU A 159 -14.73 -13.51 37.07
CA LEU A 159 -15.15 -13.73 35.68
C LEU A 159 -16.02 -14.98 35.52
N GLU A 160 -15.63 -16.10 36.14
CA GLU A 160 -16.34 -17.39 36.13
C GLU A 160 -17.77 -17.27 36.67
N LYS A 161 -17.94 -16.51 37.77
CA LYS A 161 -19.25 -16.32 38.43
C LYS A 161 -20.15 -15.33 37.69
N THR A 162 -19.60 -14.20 37.23
CA THR A 162 -20.38 -13.04 36.79
C THR A 162 -20.88 -13.16 35.35
N GLY A 163 -20.01 -13.56 34.41
CA GLY A 163 -20.33 -13.52 32.98
C GLY A 163 -20.54 -12.10 32.43
N CYS A 164 -20.87 -12.00 31.15
CA CYS A 164 -21.14 -10.73 30.48
C CYS A 164 -22.47 -10.11 30.95
N VAL A 165 -22.44 -8.87 31.43
CA VAL A 165 -23.63 -8.13 31.88
C VAL A 165 -24.65 -7.88 30.77
N ASP A 166 -24.21 -7.78 29.51
CA ASP A 166 -25.09 -7.40 28.39
C ASP A 166 -25.76 -8.61 27.69
N CYS A 167 -25.09 -9.78 27.66
CA CYS A 167 -25.56 -10.94 26.88
C CYS A 167 -25.40 -12.30 27.58
N GLY A 168 -24.89 -12.34 28.80
CA GLY A 168 -24.75 -13.57 29.57
C GLY A 168 -23.63 -14.52 29.13
N GLN A 169 -22.80 -14.18 28.12
CA GLN A 169 -21.62 -14.97 27.73
C GLN A 169 -20.74 -15.30 28.96
N ARG A 170 -20.30 -16.57 29.08
CA ARG A 170 -19.52 -17.09 30.21
C ARG A 170 -18.11 -17.56 29.87
N ASP A 171 -17.74 -17.65 28.59
CA ASP A 171 -16.36 -17.98 28.20
C ASP A 171 -15.40 -16.89 28.70
N MET A 172 -14.64 -17.21 29.75
CA MET A 172 -13.69 -16.30 30.40
C MET A 172 -12.63 -15.76 29.43
N ALA A 173 -12.29 -16.48 28.36
CA ALA A 173 -11.33 -15.98 27.37
C ALA A 173 -11.88 -14.78 26.57
N ALA A 174 -13.21 -14.71 26.43
CA ALA A 174 -13.93 -13.65 25.72
C ALA A 174 -14.31 -12.47 26.63
N LEU A 175 -14.22 -12.60 27.96
CA LEU A 175 -14.59 -11.55 28.91
C LEU A 175 -13.45 -10.55 29.21
N ASP A 176 -13.85 -9.32 29.53
CA ASP A 176 -13.02 -8.22 30.00
C ASP A 176 -13.74 -7.43 31.11
N PHE A 177 -12.96 -6.66 31.86
CA PHE A 177 -13.44 -5.65 32.80
C PHE A 177 -13.59 -4.30 32.08
N ASP A 178 -14.83 -3.86 31.88
CA ASP A 178 -15.17 -2.58 31.25
C ASP A 178 -15.45 -1.52 32.33
N HIS A 179 -14.58 -0.52 32.43
CA HIS A 179 -14.70 0.55 33.41
C HIS A 179 -15.99 1.36 33.22
N ARG A 180 -16.72 1.59 34.31
CA ARG A 180 -17.95 2.37 34.28
C ARG A 180 -17.66 3.85 33.97
N PRO A 181 -18.51 4.54 33.19
CA PRO A 181 -18.35 5.97 32.93
C PRO A 181 -18.23 6.77 34.23
N GLY A 182 -17.31 7.75 34.26
CA GLY A 182 -17.05 8.58 35.44
C GLY A 182 -16.14 7.95 36.49
N THR A 183 -15.67 6.71 36.31
CA THR A 183 -14.67 6.11 37.19
C THR A 183 -13.24 6.37 36.69
N ALA A 184 -12.36 6.79 37.60
CA ALA A 184 -10.93 6.88 37.30
C ALA A 184 -10.28 5.50 37.52
N LYS A 185 -9.82 4.90 36.42
CA LYS A 185 -9.10 3.62 36.47
C LYS A 185 -7.68 3.80 36.97
N ARG A 186 -7.23 2.97 37.91
CA ARG A 186 -5.81 2.89 38.27
C ARG A 186 -5.03 2.07 37.25
N GLY A 187 -5.68 1.10 36.60
CA GLY A 187 -5.07 0.26 35.57
C GLY A 187 -6.02 -0.83 35.06
N ASP A 188 -5.57 -1.58 34.06
CA ASP A 188 -6.29 -2.79 33.64
C ASP A 188 -6.24 -3.86 34.75
N VAL A 189 -7.39 -4.42 35.13
CA VAL A 189 -7.52 -5.39 36.23
C VAL A 189 -6.63 -6.61 36.00
N THR A 190 -6.60 -7.14 34.77
CA THR A 190 -5.80 -8.31 34.42
C THR A 190 -4.30 -8.03 34.59
N ARG A 191 -3.85 -6.84 34.18
CA ARG A 191 -2.48 -6.37 34.35
C ARG A 191 -2.12 -6.15 35.81
N LEU A 192 -2.99 -5.52 36.61
CA LEU A 192 -2.77 -5.33 38.05
C LEU A 192 -2.62 -6.67 38.78
N ALA A 193 -3.42 -7.67 38.40
CA ALA A 193 -3.30 -9.02 38.94
C ALA A 193 -1.98 -9.70 38.51
N ALA A 194 -1.61 -9.62 37.22
CA ALA A 194 -0.37 -10.19 36.70
C ALA A 194 0.89 -9.53 37.28
N HIS A 195 0.82 -8.24 37.63
CA HIS A 195 1.92 -7.52 38.24
C HIS A 195 2.06 -7.77 39.75
N GLY A 196 1.10 -8.46 40.37
CA GLY A 196 1.15 -8.80 41.79
C GLY A 196 0.88 -7.60 42.72
N CYS A 197 0.08 -6.63 42.29
CA CYS A 197 -0.35 -5.50 43.14
C CYS A 197 -1.06 -5.99 44.42
N SER A 198 -1.28 -5.10 45.40
CA SER A 198 -2.04 -5.49 46.59
C SER A 198 -3.46 -5.94 46.21
N LEU A 199 -4.01 -6.89 46.96
CA LEU A 199 -5.35 -7.40 46.67
C LEU A 199 -6.41 -6.29 46.77
N ALA A 200 -6.25 -5.37 47.71
CA ALA A 200 -7.12 -4.20 47.85
C ALA A 200 -7.20 -3.37 46.56
N ILE A 201 -6.06 -3.11 45.90
CA ILE A 201 -6.02 -2.38 44.62
C ILE A 201 -6.79 -3.15 43.55
N VAL A 202 -6.58 -4.47 43.45
CA VAL A 202 -7.26 -5.30 42.44
C VAL A 202 -8.77 -5.31 42.67
N THR A 203 -9.21 -5.52 43.91
CA THR A 203 -10.64 -5.57 44.26
C THR A 203 -11.32 -4.21 44.09
N GLU A 204 -10.67 -3.11 44.47
CA GLU A 204 -11.18 -1.75 44.25
C GLU A 204 -11.32 -1.45 42.75
N GLU A 205 -10.36 -1.90 41.93
CA GLU A 205 -10.43 -1.73 40.49
C GLU A 205 -11.53 -2.59 39.85
N ILE A 206 -11.71 -3.84 40.31
CA ILE A 206 -12.83 -4.70 39.90
C ILE A 206 -14.17 -4.03 40.20
N ALA A 207 -14.31 -3.45 41.39
CA ALA A 207 -15.53 -2.78 41.81
C ALA A 207 -15.90 -1.58 40.92
N LYS A 208 -14.98 -1.03 40.11
CA LYS A 208 -15.23 0.06 39.17
C LYS A 208 -15.68 -0.43 37.79
N CYS A 209 -15.68 -1.73 37.53
CA CYS A 209 -15.91 -2.33 36.22
C CYS A 209 -17.20 -3.14 36.16
N ASP A 210 -17.80 -3.22 34.97
CA ASP A 210 -18.73 -4.28 34.63
C ASP A 210 -17.98 -5.37 33.84
N VAL A 211 -18.33 -6.64 34.01
CA VAL A 211 -17.79 -7.71 33.16
C VAL A 211 -18.56 -7.74 31.84
N ARG A 212 -17.85 -7.58 30.72
CA ARG A 212 -18.42 -7.59 29.36
C ARG A 212 -17.62 -8.50 28.44
N CYS A 213 -18.29 -9.16 27.50
CA CYS A 213 -17.59 -9.88 26.44
C CYS A 213 -17.08 -8.93 25.35
N ALA A 214 -16.06 -9.35 24.62
CA ALA A 214 -15.43 -8.57 23.56
C ALA A 214 -16.41 -8.13 22.47
N ASN A 215 -17.39 -8.97 22.10
CA ASN A 215 -18.43 -8.59 21.14
C ASN A 215 -19.28 -7.41 21.65
N CYS A 216 -19.82 -7.50 22.88
CA CYS A 216 -20.65 -6.43 23.47
C CYS A 216 -19.86 -5.13 23.70
N HIS A 217 -18.62 -5.25 24.19
CA HIS A 217 -17.73 -4.10 24.34
C HIS A 217 -17.45 -3.42 22.99
N ARG A 218 -17.27 -4.21 21.92
CA ARG A 218 -17.01 -3.69 20.57
C ARG A 218 -18.24 -3.02 19.97
N ARG A 219 -19.46 -3.56 20.15
CA ARG A 219 -20.72 -2.91 19.75
C ARG A 219 -20.84 -1.53 20.39
N ARG A 220 -20.71 -1.45 21.72
CA ARG A 220 -20.74 -0.17 22.45
C ARG A 220 -19.67 0.82 22.01
N THR A 221 -18.45 0.35 21.82
CA THR A 221 -17.35 1.20 21.34
C THR A 221 -17.65 1.73 19.94
N ALA A 222 -18.16 0.88 19.06
CA ALA A 222 -18.51 1.24 17.69
C ALA A 222 -19.65 2.27 17.64
N GLU A 223 -20.68 2.10 18.46
CA GLU A 223 -21.78 3.06 18.61
C GLU A 223 -21.29 4.43 19.10
N ARG A 224 -20.53 4.45 20.21
CA ARG A 224 -19.97 5.68 20.78
C ARG A 224 -19.06 6.41 19.80
N ALA A 225 -18.25 5.66 19.06
CA ALA A 225 -17.32 6.22 18.08
C ALA A 225 -17.95 6.53 16.71
N ARG A 226 -19.26 6.23 16.51
CA ARG A 226 -19.93 6.30 15.20
C ARG A 226 -19.11 5.61 14.11
N SER A 227 -18.64 4.41 14.43
CA SER A 227 -17.76 3.62 13.56
C SER A 227 -18.39 3.40 12.19
N PHE A 228 -17.57 3.38 11.13
CA PHE A 228 -18.06 3.08 9.78
C PHE A 228 -18.75 1.71 9.68
N ARG A 229 -18.43 0.77 10.59
CA ARG A 229 -19.07 -0.55 10.65
C ARG A 229 -20.49 -0.52 11.20
N THR A 230 -20.94 0.54 11.85
CA THR A 230 -22.33 0.66 12.33
C THR A 230 -23.28 1.24 11.26
N ARG A 231 -22.74 1.62 10.08
CA ARG A 231 -23.48 2.25 8.97
C ARG A 231 -23.53 1.38 7.73
N VAL A 232 -23.47 0.06 7.88
CA VAL A 232 -23.43 -0.87 6.73
C VAL A 232 -24.68 -0.72 5.84
N ALA A 233 -25.84 -0.41 6.42
CA ALA A 233 -27.06 -0.14 5.67
C ALA A 233 -27.02 1.14 4.81
N GLU A 234 -26.11 2.08 5.09
CA GLU A 234 -25.94 3.34 4.34
C GLU A 234 -24.91 3.21 3.21
N ILE A 235 -24.19 2.08 3.15
CA ILE A 235 -23.13 1.84 2.16
C ILE A 235 -23.71 0.94 1.07
N ASP A 236 -23.84 1.45 -0.15
CA ASP A 236 -24.17 0.65 -1.33
C ASP A 236 -23.00 -0.30 -1.67
N VAL A 237 -22.97 -1.42 -0.95
CA VAL A 237 -22.04 -2.53 -1.11
C VAL A 237 -22.24 -3.30 -2.42
N GLY A 238 -23.34 -3.05 -3.15
CA GLY A 238 -23.65 -3.67 -4.45
C GLY A 238 -22.78 -3.17 -5.61
N ALA A 239 -22.11 -2.02 -5.46
CA ALA A 239 -21.26 -1.45 -6.50
C ALA A 239 -19.88 -2.13 -6.65
N VAL A 240 -19.51 -3.04 -5.74
CA VAL A 240 -18.22 -3.73 -5.75
C VAL A 240 -18.41 -5.22 -6.07
N ASP A 241 -19.04 -5.52 -7.20
CA ASP A 241 -19.11 -6.89 -7.70
C ASP A 241 -17.72 -7.35 -8.18
N LEU A 242 -17.02 -8.07 -7.30
CA LEU A 242 -15.71 -8.67 -7.57
C LEU A 242 -15.78 -9.75 -8.64
N ALA A 243 -16.90 -10.48 -8.74
CA ALA A 243 -17.11 -11.52 -9.74
C ALA A 243 -17.19 -10.91 -11.14
N ALA A 244 -17.74 -9.69 -11.26
CA ALA A 244 -17.79 -8.95 -12.52
C ALA A 244 -16.46 -8.28 -12.93
N ARG A 245 -15.46 -8.17 -12.04
CA ARG A 245 -14.20 -7.44 -12.35
C ARG A 245 -13.34 -8.14 -13.39
N ALA A 246 -13.20 -9.46 -13.32
CA ALA A 246 -12.40 -10.20 -14.31
C ALA A 246 -13.09 -10.23 -15.70
N PRO A 247 -14.41 -10.50 -15.81
CA PRO A 247 -15.14 -10.33 -17.07
C PRO A 247 -15.04 -8.89 -17.63
N ARG A 248 -15.22 -7.86 -16.80
CA ARG A 248 -15.10 -6.46 -17.21
C ARG A 248 -13.68 -6.11 -17.65
N ALA A 249 -12.66 -6.60 -16.95
CA ALA A 249 -11.26 -6.41 -17.34
C ALA A 249 -10.95 -7.05 -18.70
N ARG A 250 -11.53 -8.22 -18.98
CA ARG A 250 -11.40 -8.91 -20.27
C ARG A 250 -12.08 -8.14 -21.40
N ALA A 251 -13.29 -7.62 -21.18
CA ALA A 251 -14.00 -6.79 -22.16
C ALA A 251 -13.19 -5.53 -22.53
N LEU A 252 -12.74 -4.77 -21.53
CA LEU A 252 -11.88 -3.59 -21.75
C LEU A 252 -10.57 -3.96 -22.44
N ARG A 253 -9.99 -5.13 -22.13
CA ARG A 253 -8.80 -5.59 -22.83
C ARG A 253 -9.08 -5.88 -24.30
N ALA A 254 -10.20 -6.54 -24.61
CA ALA A 254 -10.61 -6.83 -25.98
C ALA A 254 -10.86 -5.55 -26.81
N GLU A 255 -11.30 -4.46 -26.15
CA GLU A 255 -11.43 -3.12 -26.75
C GLU A 255 -10.07 -2.41 -26.99
N GLY A 256 -8.95 -2.97 -26.53
CA GLY A 256 -7.63 -2.37 -26.72
C GLY A 256 -7.21 -1.41 -25.62
N TRP A 257 -7.72 -1.57 -24.40
CA TRP A 257 -7.22 -0.85 -23.23
C TRP A 257 -5.91 -1.48 -22.73
N SER A 258 -5.03 -0.66 -22.18
CA SER A 258 -3.79 -1.08 -21.53
C SER A 258 -4.04 -1.63 -20.12
N LEU A 259 -3.12 -2.44 -19.61
CA LEU A 259 -3.22 -3.00 -18.26
C LEU A 259 -3.38 -1.92 -17.18
N ASP A 260 -2.76 -0.74 -17.37
CA ASP A 260 -2.84 0.37 -16.43
C ASP A 260 -4.21 1.06 -16.48
N GLU A 261 -4.75 1.28 -17.69
CA GLU A 261 -6.10 1.83 -17.89
C GLU A 261 -7.16 0.89 -17.30
N ILE A 262 -7.03 -0.42 -17.53
CA ILE A 262 -7.96 -1.44 -17.00
C ILE A 262 -7.85 -1.53 -15.49
N ALA A 263 -6.64 -1.60 -14.93
CA ALA A 263 -6.42 -1.65 -13.47
C ALA A 263 -7.07 -0.46 -12.75
N HIS A 264 -6.98 0.73 -13.35
CA HIS A 264 -7.68 1.91 -12.85
C HIS A 264 -9.20 1.78 -12.94
N ALA A 265 -9.72 1.34 -14.09
CA ALA A 265 -11.16 1.23 -14.35
C ALA A 265 -11.87 0.18 -13.48
N VAL A 266 -11.22 -0.96 -13.20
CA VAL A 266 -11.82 -2.08 -12.43
C VAL A 266 -11.40 -2.09 -10.96
N GLY A 267 -10.50 -1.18 -10.55
CA GLY A 267 -10.03 -1.09 -9.16
C GLY A 267 -9.19 -2.28 -8.70
N ALA A 268 -8.41 -2.89 -9.58
CA ALA A 268 -7.55 -4.05 -9.30
C ALA A 268 -6.05 -3.71 -9.45
N ALA A 269 -5.16 -4.53 -8.90
CA ALA A 269 -3.73 -4.37 -9.15
C ALA A 269 -3.39 -4.73 -10.60
N ARG A 270 -2.42 -4.01 -11.17
CA ARG A 270 -1.96 -4.21 -12.55
C ARG A 270 -1.56 -5.65 -12.85
N ASP A 271 -0.87 -6.31 -11.92
CA ASP A 271 -0.41 -7.70 -12.10
C ASP A 271 -1.58 -8.69 -12.07
N THR A 272 -2.58 -8.44 -11.21
CA THR A 272 -3.84 -9.19 -11.15
C THR A 272 -4.62 -9.07 -12.46
N VAL A 273 -4.76 -7.85 -12.99
CA VAL A 273 -5.36 -7.63 -14.33
C VAL A 273 -4.56 -8.36 -15.40
N GLY A 274 -3.23 -8.28 -15.34
CA GLY A 274 -2.34 -9.00 -16.25
C GLY A 274 -2.55 -10.52 -16.24
N HIS A 275 -2.92 -11.10 -15.09
CA HIS A 275 -3.33 -12.50 -15.00
C HIS A 275 -4.69 -12.75 -15.65
N TRP A 276 -5.70 -11.92 -15.35
CA TRP A 276 -7.08 -12.08 -15.85
C TRP A 276 -7.20 -12.02 -17.37
N VAL A 277 -6.35 -11.22 -18.01
CA VAL A 277 -6.45 -10.90 -19.44
C VAL A 277 -5.28 -11.45 -20.26
N ARG A 278 -4.46 -12.35 -19.68
CA ARG A 278 -3.23 -12.87 -20.30
C ARG A 278 -3.48 -13.54 -21.65
N ASP A 279 -4.62 -14.21 -21.77
CA ASP A 279 -5.11 -14.93 -22.95
C ASP A 279 -5.81 -14.01 -23.97
N VAL A 280 -6.12 -12.76 -23.60
CA VAL A 280 -6.76 -11.79 -24.51
C VAL A 280 -5.70 -11.16 -25.40
N THR A 281 -5.67 -11.60 -26.65
CA THR A 281 -4.71 -11.15 -27.66
C THR A 281 -5.16 -9.84 -28.31
N LEU A 282 -4.31 -8.81 -28.24
CA LEU A 282 -4.56 -7.54 -28.94
C LEU A 282 -4.13 -7.60 -30.41
N THR A 283 -4.86 -6.89 -31.27
CA THR A 283 -4.46 -6.64 -32.66
C THR A 283 -3.26 -5.69 -32.74
N ASN A 284 -2.57 -5.66 -33.88
CA ASN A 284 -1.44 -4.75 -34.11
C ASN A 284 -1.87 -3.27 -34.04
N GLU A 285 -3.07 -2.94 -34.54
CA GLU A 285 -3.64 -1.60 -34.45
C GLU A 285 -3.92 -1.18 -33.01
N GLN A 286 -4.50 -2.07 -32.19
CA GLN A 286 -4.73 -1.79 -30.77
C GLN A 286 -3.41 -1.58 -30.02
N ARG A 287 -2.36 -2.35 -30.33
CA ARG A 287 -1.02 -2.15 -29.74
C ARG A 287 -0.42 -0.81 -30.15
N ALA A 288 -0.55 -0.42 -31.42
CA ALA A 288 -0.09 0.88 -31.92
C ALA A 288 -0.86 2.03 -31.24
N SER A 289 -2.18 1.91 -31.12
CA SER A 289 -3.05 2.88 -30.44
C SER A 289 -2.66 3.06 -28.97
N ILE A 290 -2.44 1.98 -28.21
CA ILE A 290 -1.96 2.06 -26.82
C ILE A 290 -0.61 2.77 -26.75
N HIS A 291 0.32 2.45 -27.66
CA HIS A 291 1.63 3.08 -27.71
C HIS A 291 1.50 4.59 -27.95
N ASP A 292 0.63 4.99 -28.87
CA ASP A 292 0.41 6.39 -29.22
C ASP A 292 -0.28 7.17 -28.11
N ARG A 293 -1.30 6.59 -27.44
CA ARG A 293 -1.93 7.18 -26.24
C ARG A 293 -0.91 7.39 -25.11
N ARG A 294 -0.06 6.39 -24.83
CA ARG A 294 1.01 6.51 -23.83
C ARG A 294 2.06 7.56 -24.21
N ARG A 295 2.40 7.65 -25.50
CA ARG A 295 3.32 8.67 -26.02
C ARG A 295 2.72 10.07 -25.88
N ALA A 296 1.45 10.25 -26.23
CA ALA A 296 0.72 11.51 -26.08
C ALA A 296 0.61 11.93 -24.61
N ALA A 297 0.22 11.01 -23.72
CA ALA A 297 0.17 11.27 -22.28
C ALA A 297 1.53 11.68 -21.70
N ARG A 298 2.62 11.02 -22.12
CA ARG A 298 3.98 11.41 -21.72
C ARG A 298 4.34 12.81 -22.23
N ILE A 299 4.00 13.14 -23.47
CA ILE A 299 4.22 14.48 -24.03
C ILE A 299 3.42 15.54 -23.25
N ALA A 300 2.16 15.25 -22.90
CA ALA A 300 1.32 16.16 -22.13
C ALA A 300 1.86 16.39 -20.71
N VAL A 301 2.35 15.35 -20.02
CA VAL A 301 3.02 15.49 -18.72
C VAL A 301 4.32 16.27 -18.84
N GLU A 302 5.15 15.99 -19.85
CA GLU A 302 6.38 16.75 -20.11
C GLU A 302 6.12 18.22 -20.43
N ALA A 303 4.97 18.53 -21.06
CA ALA A 303 4.54 19.90 -21.35
C ALA A 303 4.01 20.61 -20.08
N ALA A 304 3.22 19.92 -19.26
CA ALA A 304 2.67 20.45 -18.02
C ALA A 304 3.74 20.64 -16.93
N GLU A 305 4.86 19.90 -16.98
CA GLU A 305 5.98 20.02 -16.04
C GLU A 305 7.09 20.97 -16.51
N SER A 306 6.93 21.64 -17.67
CA SER A 306 7.91 22.62 -18.17
C SER A 306 7.35 24.04 -18.17
N ASP A 307 7.90 24.92 -17.32
CA ASP A 307 7.74 26.39 -17.37
C ASP A 307 8.39 27.03 -18.63
N GLU A 308 8.72 26.24 -19.65
CA GLU A 308 9.46 26.69 -20.82
C GLU A 308 8.47 27.11 -21.93
N PRO A 309 8.50 28.38 -22.38
CA PRO A 309 7.51 28.89 -23.32
C PRO A 309 7.54 28.16 -24.67
N PRO A 310 6.41 28.13 -25.41
CA PRO A 310 6.37 27.61 -26.76
C PRO A 310 7.37 28.36 -27.66
N ARG A 311 7.83 27.69 -28.72
CA ARG A 311 8.85 28.22 -29.62
C ARG A 311 8.68 27.71 -31.04
N PRO A 312 9.07 28.49 -32.06
CA PRO A 312 8.94 28.08 -33.45
C PRO A 312 9.92 26.96 -33.83
N CYS A 313 9.45 26.03 -34.66
CA CYS A 313 10.28 25.01 -35.27
C CYS A 313 11.08 25.59 -36.45
N ARG A 314 12.41 25.36 -36.49
CA ARG A 314 13.26 25.84 -37.60
C ARG A 314 12.88 25.25 -38.97
N THR A 315 12.17 24.11 -39.00
CA THR A 315 11.86 23.41 -40.25
C THR A 315 10.45 23.71 -40.78
N CYS A 316 9.43 23.69 -39.93
CA CYS A 316 8.05 23.99 -40.36
C CYS A 316 7.60 25.41 -40.01
N GLY A 317 8.37 26.19 -39.27
CA GLY A 317 8.02 27.56 -38.87
C GLY A 317 6.98 27.68 -37.75
N GLU A 318 6.13 26.66 -37.56
CA GLU A 318 5.05 26.67 -36.58
C GLU A 318 5.54 26.77 -35.13
N GLU A 319 4.81 27.52 -34.31
CA GLU A 319 4.96 27.53 -32.86
C GLU A 319 4.51 26.21 -32.25
N GLN A 320 5.41 25.59 -31.49
CA GLN A 320 5.19 24.28 -30.90
C GLN A 320 5.59 24.31 -29.42
N PRO A 321 4.89 23.57 -28.54
CA PRO A 321 5.23 23.50 -27.13
C PRO A 321 6.64 22.92 -26.93
N ALA A 322 7.32 23.29 -25.84
CA ALA A 322 8.70 22.85 -25.58
C ALA A 322 8.86 21.31 -25.62
N ALA A 323 7.85 20.54 -25.18
CA ALA A 323 7.81 19.09 -25.25
C ALA A 323 7.87 18.50 -26.68
N ALA A 324 7.51 19.28 -27.70
CA ALA A 324 7.59 18.89 -29.11
C ALA A 324 9.02 18.79 -29.63
N PHE A 325 10.02 19.29 -28.89
CA PHE A 325 11.43 19.28 -29.28
C PHE A 325 12.23 18.24 -28.47
N SER A 326 13.01 17.42 -29.17
CA SER A 326 13.94 16.47 -28.54
C SER A 326 15.05 17.21 -27.79
N ARG A 327 15.48 16.68 -26.65
CA ARG A 327 16.60 17.26 -25.87
C ARG A 327 17.94 16.83 -26.44
N ASN A 328 18.91 17.74 -26.43
CA ASN A 328 20.33 17.46 -26.63
C ASN A 328 21.08 18.02 -25.41
N GLY A 329 21.37 17.15 -24.44
CA GLY A 329 21.79 17.60 -23.12
C GLY A 329 20.69 18.46 -22.47
N SER A 330 21.03 19.69 -22.14
CA SER A 330 20.12 20.63 -21.49
C SER A 330 19.31 21.52 -22.44
N LEU A 331 19.71 21.60 -23.70
CA LEU A 331 19.07 22.43 -24.71
C LEU A 331 18.08 21.59 -25.51
N ARG A 332 16.95 22.18 -25.90
CA ARG A 332 16.05 21.57 -26.87
C ARG A 332 16.55 21.81 -28.28
N ARG A 333 16.47 20.77 -29.12
CA ARG A 333 16.79 20.87 -30.55
C ARG A 333 15.93 21.94 -31.21
N LYS A 334 16.45 22.53 -32.30
CA LYS A 334 15.74 23.59 -33.05
C LYS A 334 14.66 23.05 -34.00
N GLN A 335 14.61 21.73 -34.21
CA GLN A 335 13.66 21.04 -35.07
C GLN A 335 12.72 20.19 -34.19
N CYS A 336 11.41 20.24 -34.48
CA CYS A 336 10.42 19.47 -33.73
C CYS A 336 10.51 17.97 -34.07
N LYS A 337 10.04 17.12 -33.15
CA LYS A 337 10.04 15.66 -33.27
C LYS A 337 9.30 15.17 -34.52
N ALA A 338 8.25 15.88 -34.95
CA ALA A 338 7.49 15.54 -36.16
C ALA A 338 8.31 15.75 -37.43
N CYS A 339 8.96 16.91 -37.59
CA CYS A 339 9.84 17.18 -38.71
C CYS A 339 11.09 16.28 -38.71
N ASP A 340 11.66 15.97 -37.53
CA ASP A 340 12.77 15.01 -37.41
C ASP A 340 12.34 13.60 -37.89
N ALA A 341 11.14 13.16 -37.53
CA ALA A 341 10.61 11.85 -37.96
C ALA A 341 10.29 11.82 -39.47
N ALA A 342 9.73 12.90 -40.02
CA ALA A 342 9.47 13.02 -41.46
C ALA A 342 10.78 12.97 -42.28
N ARG A 343 11.82 13.65 -41.80
CA ARG A 343 13.16 13.60 -42.41
C ARG A 343 13.80 12.22 -42.35
N GLY A 344 13.52 11.43 -41.31
CA GLY A 344 13.96 10.03 -41.22
C GLY A 344 13.25 9.10 -42.20
N ARG A 345 11.97 9.37 -42.49
CA ARG A 345 11.15 8.63 -43.46
C ARG A 345 11.49 8.96 -44.92
N ALA A 346 11.93 10.17 -45.21
CA ALA A 346 12.29 10.63 -46.55
C ALA A 346 13.68 10.18 -47.06
N ARG A 347 14.47 9.46 -46.24
CA ARG A 347 15.78 8.92 -46.67
C ARG A 347 15.60 7.60 -47.42
N THR A 348 16.26 7.46 -48.57
CA THR A 348 16.37 6.16 -49.27
C THR A 348 17.20 5.18 -48.43
N ASP A 349 17.08 3.88 -48.69
CA ASP A 349 17.83 2.86 -47.95
C ASP A 349 19.34 3.02 -48.11
N GLU A 350 19.78 3.48 -49.28
CA GLU A 350 21.16 3.83 -49.56
C GLU A 350 21.65 5.00 -48.69
N GLN A 351 20.86 6.06 -48.56
CA GLN A 351 21.16 7.20 -47.67
C GLN A 351 21.15 6.79 -46.19
N ARG A 352 20.31 5.82 -45.80
CA ARG A 352 20.30 5.26 -44.44
C ARG A 352 21.57 4.43 -44.17
N ALA A 353 21.99 3.60 -45.13
CA ALA A 353 23.21 2.80 -45.05
C ALA A 353 24.47 3.68 -44.97
N GLU A 354 24.56 4.71 -45.81
CA GLU A 354 25.68 5.66 -45.83
C GLU A 354 25.80 6.44 -44.51
N ALA A 355 24.67 6.89 -43.95
CA ALA A 355 24.65 7.56 -42.65
C ALA A 355 25.09 6.63 -41.51
N ALA A 356 24.68 5.35 -41.54
CA ALA A 356 25.11 4.35 -40.57
C ALA A 356 26.62 4.05 -40.69
N ALA A 357 27.16 3.97 -41.91
CA ALA A 357 28.59 3.80 -42.17
C ALA A 357 29.41 4.98 -41.62
N LYS A 358 29.00 6.22 -41.91
CA LYS A 358 29.62 7.45 -41.36
C LYS A 358 29.59 7.48 -39.83
N GLN A 359 28.52 7.00 -39.21
CA GLN A 359 28.42 6.92 -37.75
C GLN A 359 29.33 5.85 -37.15
N ARG A 360 29.45 4.67 -37.79
CA ARG A 360 30.40 3.61 -37.40
C ARG A 360 31.83 4.11 -37.49
N GLU A 361 32.18 4.81 -38.57
CA GLU A 361 33.51 5.39 -38.78
C GLU A 361 33.84 6.46 -37.73
N ARG A 362 32.90 7.37 -37.41
CA ARG A 362 33.08 8.33 -36.31
C ARG A 362 33.33 7.65 -34.97
N ARG A 363 32.61 6.57 -34.67
CA ARG A 363 32.80 5.80 -33.43
C ARG A 363 34.16 5.08 -33.42
N ARG A 364 34.60 4.56 -34.57
CA ARG A 364 35.93 3.95 -34.74
C ARG A 364 37.04 4.97 -34.50
N ARG A 365 36.95 6.16 -35.11
CA ARG A 365 37.90 7.27 -34.90
C ARG A 365 37.95 7.74 -33.45
N SER A 366 36.79 7.88 -32.79
CA SER A 366 36.73 8.24 -31.37
C SER A 366 37.41 7.20 -30.47
N ARG A 367 37.21 5.90 -30.76
CA ARG A 367 37.87 4.80 -30.01
C ARG A 367 39.37 4.74 -30.26
N ASN A 368 39.82 5.04 -31.48
CA ASN A 368 41.25 5.09 -31.80
C ASN A 368 41.92 6.32 -31.15
N ALA A 369 41.24 7.46 -31.09
CA ALA A 369 41.72 8.66 -30.39
C ALA A 369 41.90 8.42 -28.87
N ASP A 370 40.97 7.71 -28.22
CA ASP A 370 41.08 7.27 -26.82
C ASP A 370 42.24 6.28 -26.59
N ARG A 371 42.56 5.45 -27.61
CA ARG A 371 43.68 4.50 -27.54
C ARG A 371 45.05 5.17 -27.66
N THR A 372 45.16 6.22 -28.46
CA THR A 372 46.40 7.00 -28.62
C THR A 372 46.70 7.94 -27.44
N SER A 373 45.76 8.12 -26.51
CA SER A 373 45.95 8.93 -25.28
C SER A 373 46.38 8.13 -24.05
N VAL A 374 46.55 6.80 -24.15
CA VAL A 374 47.12 5.98 -23.08
C VAL A 374 48.64 5.94 -23.28
N ARG A 375 49.40 6.70 -22.49
CA ARG A 375 50.86 6.53 -22.38
C ARG A 375 51.15 5.15 -21.80
N ASP A 376 52.15 4.48 -22.35
CA ASP A 376 52.65 3.20 -21.85
C ASP A 376 53.19 3.37 -20.41
N PRO A 377 52.80 2.50 -19.45
CA PRO A 377 53.35 2.51 -18.11
C PRO A 377 54.72 1.82 -18.12
N GLY A 378 55.78 2.54 -18.52
CA GLY A 378 57.10 1.91 -18.64
C GLY A 378 58.34 2.79 -18.78
N ASP A 379 58.27 4.12 -18.87
CA ASP A 379 59.49 4.94 -18.91
C ASP A 379 59.96 5.35 -17.49
N PRO A 380 61.20 5.03 -17.09
CA PRO A 380 61.75 5.44 -15.81
C PRO A 380 62.05 6.94 -15.78
N ALA A 381 61.81 7.55 -14.62
CA ALA A 381 61.99 8.98 -14.38
C ALA A 381 63.45 9.41 -14.54
N ALA A 382 63.66 10.51 -15.28
CA ALA A 382 64.79 11.41 -15.17
C ALA A 382 64.28 12.81 -14.79
#